data_AF-A0A354XT60-F1
#
_entry.id   AF-A0A354XT60-F1
#
_cell.length_a   1.000
_cell.length_b   1.000
_cell.length_c   1.000
_cell.angle_alpha   90.00
_cell.angle_beta   90.00
_cell.angle_gamma   90.00
#
_symmetry.space_group_name_H-M   'P 1'
#
loop_
_entity.id
_entity.type
_entity.pdbx_description
1 polymer ?
#
loop_
_entity_poly.entity_id
_entity_poly.type
_entity_poly.pdbx_seq_one_letter_code
_entity_poly.pdbx_strand_id
1 'polypeptide(L)'
;MKKTVVLFYLISIANLIQAQIVWNIGEKDKNTAGFALAPDKYADFLKNDFGWEDKYFIIGWSNPKTDFPYVLPGTSDVWAGSLNGAGIRTQEINILFRMKETGSGTGYKLVVDVLDAHSKNPPLLKITVNGHVYKTVLPKGKSDASLTGDYSQITPNTIEIPLDDIIKTGSNTVQLKVIEGSWLILDDVRL
;
A
#
# COMPACT_ATOMS: atom_id res chain seq x y z
N MET A 1 -54.62 37.29 -25.23
CA MET A 1 -53.24 37.56 -24.74
C MET A 1 -52.79 36.38 -23.88
N LYS A 2 -51.98 35.46 -24.43
CA LYS A 2 -51.48 34.29 -23.69
C LYS A 2 -50.15 34.67 -23.04
N LYS A 3 -50.07 34.58 -21.71
CA LYS A 3 -48.84 34.83 -20.93
C LYS A 3 -47.98 33.57 -20.96
N THR A 4 -46.87 33.61 -21.67
CA THR A 4 -45.86 32.54 -21.64
C THR A 4 -45.01 32.73 -20.40
N VAL A 5 -45.13 31.81 -19.44
CA VAL A 5 -44.23 31.75 -18.27
C VAL A 5 -43.02 30.91 -18.68
N VAL A 6 -41.84 31.54 -18.73
CA VAL A 6 -40.57 30.86 -18.97
C VAL A 6 -39.98 30.49 -17.62
N LEU A 7 -39.94 29.20 -17.32
CA LEU A 7 -39.34 28.65 -16.10
C LEU A 7 -37.85 28.42 -16.35
N PHE A 8 -37.00 29.24 -15.71
CA PHE A 8 -35.54 29.04 -15.73
C PHE A 8 -35.16 27.96 -14.71
N TYR A 9 -34.71 26.81 -15.20
CA TYR A 9 -34.04 25.79 -14.37
C TYR A 9 -32.58 26.22 -14.15
N LEU A 10 -32.26 26.62 -12.92
CA LEU A 10 -30.88 26.76 -12.45
C LEU A 10 -30.31 25.36 -12.24
N ILE A 11 -29.46 24.91 -13.16
CA ILE A 11 -28.67 23.68 -12.99
C ILE A 11 -27.45 24.07 -12.14
N SER A 12 -27.51 23.75 -10.85
CA SER A 12 -26.36 23.85 -9.95
C SER A 12 -25.33 22.78 -10.34
N ILE A 13 -24.25 23.17 -11.01
CA ILE A 13 -23.13 22.27 -11.29
C ILE A 13 -22.34 22.12 -9.99
N ALA A 14 -22.62 21.06 -9.24
CA ALA A 14 -21.73 20.63 -8.17
C ALA A 14 -20.47 20.04 -8.81
N ASN A 15 -19.35 20.75 -8.73
CA ASN A 15 -18.05 20.18 -9.08
C ASN A 15 -17.68 19.15 -8.01
N LEU A 16 -17.91 17.87 -8.31
CA LEU A 16 -17.28 16.78 -7.58
C LEU A 16 -15.78 16.84 -7.89
N ILE A 17 -14.98 17.31 -6.94
CA ILE A 17 -13.53 17.20 -7.04
C ILE A 17 -13.21 15.70 -6.92
N GLN A 18 -12.93 15.07 -8.06
CA GLN A 18 -12.45 13.70 -8.09
C GLN A 18 -10.99 13.71 -7.64
N ALA A 19 -10.66 12.89 -6.63
CA ALA A 19 -9.29 12.71 -6.19
C ALA A 19 -8.45 12.18 -7.37
N GLN A 20 -7.39 12.88 -7.72
CA GLN A 20 -6.45 12.48 -8.75
C GLN A 20 -5.41 11.53 -8.14
N ILE A 21 -5.25 10.35 -8.73
CA ILE A 21 -4.16 9.43 -8.39
C ILE A 21 -2.88 9.96 -9.03
N VAL A 22 -1.87 10.23 -8.21
CA VAL A 22 -0.53 10.66 -8.63
C VAL A 22 0.26 9.46 -9.14
N TRP A 23 0.20 8.35 -8.41
CA TRP A 23 0.77 7.07 -8.79
C TRP A 23 0.08 5.94 -8.01
N ASN A 24 0.10 4.73 -8.56
CA ASN A 24 -0.35 3.51 -7.91
C ASN A 24 0.60 2.35 -8.22
N ILE A 25 0.66 1.39 -7.29
CA ILE A 25 1.33 0.10 -7.42
C ILE A 25 0.27 -0.96 -7.13
N GLY A 26 -0.02 -1.81 -8.10
CA GLY A 26 -1.17 -2.70 -8.04
C GLY A 26 -2.49 -1.99 -8.36
N GLU A 27 -3.59 -2.70 -8.16
CA GLU A 27 -4.95 -2.23 -8.46
C GLU A 27 -5.86 -2.62 -7.31
N LYS A 28 -6.85 -1.77 -6.99
CA LYS A 28 -7.83 -2.08 -5.94
C LYS A 28 -8.89 -3.06 -6.46
N ASP A 29 -8.48 -4.29 -6.72
CA ASP A 29 -9.30 -5.31 -7.40
C ASP A 29 -9.46 -6.61 -6.58
N LYS A 30 -8.91 -6.63 -5.37
CA LYS A 30 -8.86 -7.80 -4.48
C LYS A 30 -8.06 -8.96 -5.07
N ASN A 31 -6.99 -8.65 -5.78
CA ASN A 31 -6.14 -9.62 -6.46
C ASN A 31 -4.66 -9.23 -6.35
N THR A 32 -3.80 -10.24 -6.39
CA THR A 32 -2.36 -10.07 -6.26
C THR A 32 -1.60 -10.28 -7.58
N ALA A 33 -2.28 -10.62 -8.67
CA ALA A 33 -1.67 -10.94 -9.97
C ALA A 33 -0.85 -9.79 -10.59
N GLY A 34 -1.01 -8.56 -10.07
CA GLY A 34 -0.21 -7.39 -10.44
C GLY A 34 1.19 -7.33 -9.80
N PHE A 35 1.49 -8.20 -8.84
CA PHE A 35 2.70 -8.12 -8.01
C PHE A 35 3.68 -9.26 -8.25
N ALA A 36 4.92 -9.05 -7.83
CA ALA A 36 5.95 -10.07 -7.79
C ALA A 36 5.61 -11.17 -6.78
N LEU A 37 6.03 -12.40 -7.09
CA LEU A 37 5.85 -13.61 -6.28
C LEU A 37 4.40 -14.11 -6.14
N ALA A 38 3.41 -13.36 -6.61
CA ALA A 38 2.03 -13.83 -6.60
C ALA A 38 1.82 -15.02 -7.55
N PRO A 39 0.86 -15.91 -7.27
CA PRO A 39 0.00 -15.90 -6.07
C PRO A 39 0.55 -16.74 -4.90
N ASP A 40 1.62 -17.51 -5.10
CA ASP A 40 2.00 -18.63 -4.21
C ASP A 40 3.50 -18.72 -3.90
N LYS A 41 4.32 -17.75 -4.32
CA LYS A 41 5.77 -17.76 -4.11
C LYS A 41 6.23 -16.82 -3.00
N TYR A 42 5.38 -16.49 -2.02
CA TYR A 42 5.77 -15.64 -0.89
C TYR A 42 7.04 -16.15 -0.19
N ALA A 43 7.23 -17.46 -0.06
CA ALA A 43 8.42 -18.04 0.57
C ALA A 43 9.74 -17.76 -0.19
N ASP A 44 9.67 -17.35 -1.46
CA ASP A 44 10.82 -16.95 -2.27
C ASP A 44 11.21 -15.46 -2.04
N PHE A 45 10.64 -14.77 -1.04
CA PHE A 45 10.89 -13.35 -0.74
C PHE A 45 12.38 -13.00 -0.64
N LEU A 46 13.13 -13.70 0.22
CA LEU A 46 14.58 -13.46 0.35
C LEU A 46 15.38 -13.92 -0.86
N LYS A 47 14.94 -15.01 -1.50
CA LYS A 47 15.60 -15.55 -2.70
C LYS A 47 15.55 -14.57 -3.88
N ASN A 48 14.52 -13.73 -3.93
CA ASN A 48 14.37 -12.66 -4.92
C ASN A 48 14.85 -11.30 -4.39
N ASP A 49 15.65 -11.31 -3.33
CA ASP A 49 16.35 -10.12 -2.83
C ASP A 49 15.42 -8.98 -2.37
N PHE A 50 14.23 -9.34 -1.85
CA PHE A 50 13.31 -8.38 -1.25
C PHE A 50 13.61 -8.14 0.23
N GLY A 51 13.19 -6.97 0.74
CA GLY A 51 13.20 -6.64 2.16
C GLY A 51 14.44 -5.93 2.69
N TRP A 52 15.41 -5.60 1.82
CA TRP A 52 16.64 -4.90 2.19
C TRP A 52 16.48 -3.38 2.16
N GLU A 53 17.21 -2.71 3.07
CA GLU A 53 17.21 -1.26 3.21
C GLU A 53 17.78 -0.51 1.99
N ASP A 54 18.55 -1.19 1.14
CA ASP A 54 19.16 -0.65 -0.07
C ASP A 54 18.36 -0.94 -1.34
N LYS A 55 17.20 -1.61 -1.23
CA LYS A 55 16.30 -1.90 -2.35
C LYS A 55 15.15 -0.92 -2.41
N TYR A 56 14.88 -0.42 -3.62
CA TYR A 56 13.84 0.56 -3.88
C TYR A 56 12.99 0.17 -5.08
N PHE A 57 11.67 0.26 -4.91
CA PHE A 57 10.72 0.36 -6.01
C PHE A 57 10.65 1.82 -6.45
N ILE A 58 11.01 2.11 -7.70
CA ILE A 58 11.06 3.47 -8.24
C ILE A 58 9.83 3.69 -9.13
N ILE A 59 8.93 4.58 -8.72
CA ILE A 59 7.74 4.94 -9.51
C ILE A 59 8.16 5.42 -10.91
N GLY A 60 7.57 4.80 -11.93
CA GLY A 60 7.85 5.09 -13.35
C GLY A 60 9.07 4.36 -13.93
N TRP A 61 9.78 3.54 -13.14
CA TRP A 61 10.90 2.73 -13.62
C TRP A 61 10.79 1.26 -13.25
N SER A 62 10.44 0.95 -12.01
CA SER A 62 10.23 -0.42 -11.53
C SER A 62 8.91 -1.01 -12.04
N ASN A 63 8.86 -2.34 -12.17
CA ASN A 63 7.67 -3.08 -12.59
C ASN A 63 7.05 -3.83 -11.40
N PRO A 64 5.78 -3.55 -11.03
CA PRO A 64 5.13 -4.23 -9.90
C PRO A 64 5.19 -5.76 -9.98
N LYS A 65 5.07 -6.33 -11.18
CA LYS A 65 5.07 -7.78 -11.40
C LYS A 65 6.40 -8.48 -11.13
N THR A 66 7.49 -7.74 -11.03
CA THR A 66 8.84 -8.31 -10.81
C THR A 66 9.55 -7.70 -9.61
N ASP A 67 9.21 -6.47 -9.23
CA ASP A 67 10.01 -5.67 -8.31
C ASP A 67 9.24 -5.27 -7.03
N PHE A 68 7.98 -5.69 -6.89
CA PHE A 68 7.17 -5.37 -5.73
C PHE A 68 6.45 -6.62 -5.19
N PRO A 69 6.83 -7.16 -4.02
CA PRO A 69 6.27 -8.41 -3.52
C PRO A 69 4.83 -8.22 -3.07
N TYR A 70 3.96 -9.20 -3.34
CA TYR A 70 2.56 -9.17 -2.91
C TYR A 70 2.37 -9.34 -1.40
N VAL A 71 3.36 -9.92 -0.70
CA VAL A 71 3.34 -10.14 0.75
C VAL A 71 4.44 -9.31 1.40
N LEU A 72 4.08 -8.56 2.44
CA LEU A 72 5.05 -7.96 3.36
C LEU A 72 5.13 -8.82 4.63
N PRO A 73 6.25 -9.55 4.84
CA PRO A 73 6.44 -10.37 6.05
C PRO A 73 6.64 -9.53 7.31
N GLY A 74 6.22 -10.11 8.43
CA GLY A 74 6.43 -9.61 9.78
C GLY A 74 7.58 -10.28 10.54
N THR A 75 7.73 -9.87 11.79
CA THR A 75 8.79 -10.36 12.69
C THR A 75 8.65 -11.82 13.06
N SER A 76 7.45 -12.40 12.90
CA SER A 76 7.17 -13.80 13.20
C SER A 76 7.35 -14.73 11.99
N ASP A 77 7.64 -14.18 10.81
CA ASP A 77 7.70 -14.92 9.56
C ASP A 77 9.11 -15.47 9.31
N VAL A 78 9.34 -16.68 9.81
CA VAL A 78 10.63 -17.39 9.68
C VAL A 78 11.04 -17.61 8.23
N TRP A 79 10.07 -17.84 7.34
CA TRP A 79 10.30 -18.01 5.90
C TRP A 79 10.88 -16.75 5.24
N ALA A 80 10.71 -15.58 5.87
CA ALA A 80 11.31 -14.31 5.45
C ALA A 80 12.57 -13.93 6.24
N GLY A 81 13.20 -14.89 6.93
CA GLY A 81 14.50 -14.69 7.60
C GLY A 81 14.45 -14.18 9.04
N SER A 82 13.27 -14.03 9.63
CA SER A 82 13.15 -13.72 11.07
C SER A 82 13.47 -14.96 11.91
N LEU A 83 14.65 -15.04 12.52
CA LEU A 83 15.12 -16.22 13.27
C LEU A 83 15.57 -15.86 14.69
N ASN A 84 15.04 -16.57 15.69
CA ASN A 84 15.34 -16.37 17.12
C ASN A 84 16.84 -16.45 17.48
N GLY A 85 17.66 -17.13 16.68
CA GLY A 85 19.10 -17.28 16.91
C GLY A 85 20.01 -16.34 16.11
N ALA A 86 19.52 -15.73 15.04
CA ALA A 86 20.29 -14.80 14.18
C ALA A 86 19.86 -13.34 14.34
N GLY A 87 18.87 -13.09 15.21
CA GLY A 87 18.22 -11.80 15.39
C GLY A 87 16.91 -11.71 14.59
N ILE A 88 15.96 -10.94 15.12
CA ILE A 88 14.73 -10.61 14.40
C ILE A 88 15.06 -9.50 13.40
N ARG A 89 15.02 -9.83 12.12
CA ARG A 89 15.12 -8.83 11.05
C ARG A 89 13.70 -8.40 10.66
N THR A 90 13.49 -7.10 10.64
CA THR A 90 12.26 -6.51 10.12
C THR A 90 12.49 -6.11 8.67
N GLN A 91 11.85 -6.83 7.75
CA GLN A 91 11.93 -6.58 6.31
C GLN A 91 11.23 -5.27 5.95
N GLU A 92 11.73 -4.55 4.95
CA GLU A 92 11.14 -3.29 4.50
C GLU A 92 10.98 -3.21 2.99
N ILE A 93 9.89 -2.56 2.56
CA ILE A 93 9.66 -2.18 1.17
C ILE A 93 9.83 -0.67 1.08
N ASN A 94 10.79 -0.21 0.28
CA ASN A 94 11.04 1.21 0.07
C ASN A 94 10.52 1.63 -1.31
N ILE A 95 9.71 2.68 -1.36
CA ILE A 95 9.16 3.27 -2.57
C ILE A 95 9.78 4.66 -2.72
N LEU A 96 10.32 4.93 -3.91
CA LEU A 96 10.90 6.22 -4.29
C LEU A 96 10.08 6.81 -5.43
N PHE A 97 9.68 8.07 -5.28
CA PHE A 97 8.96 8.80 -6.34
C PHE A 97 9.39 10.26 -6.41
N ARG A 98 9.18 10.88 -7.57
CA ARG A 98 9.51 12.28 -7.80
C ARG A 98 8.26 13.08 -8.12
N MET A 99 8.06 14.18 -7.39
CA MET A 99 7.06 15.19 -7.70
C MET A 99 7.70 16.31 -8.52
N LYS A 100 7.15 16.62 -9.69
CA LYS A 100 7.62 17.76 -10.50
C LYS A 100 7.33 19.09 -9.80
N GLU A 101 6.14 19.20 -9.23
CA GLU A 101 5.65 20.30 -8.42
C GLU A 101 4.60 19.75 -7.44
N THR A 102 4.38 20.42 -6.31
CA THR A 102 3.45 19.98 -5.26
C THR A 102 2.30 20.95 -5.02
N GLY A 103 2.16 22.00 -5.84
CA GLY A 103 1.11 23.01 -5.66
C GLY A 103 1.13 23.62 -4.27
N SER A 104 -0.01 23.58 -3.55
CA SER A 104 -0.12 24.02 -2.16
C SER A 104 0.65 23.16 -1.16
N GLY A 105 1.15 21.99 -1.59
CA GLY A 105 1.80 21.01 -0.72
C GLY A 105 0.83 20.32 0.24
N THR A 106 -0.49 20.43 0.03
CA THR A 106 -1.51 19.89 0.93
C THR A 106 -2.55 19.08 0.17
N GLY A 107 -3.26 18.20 0.86
CA GLY A 107 -4.33 17.38 0.26
C GLY A 107 -3.86 16.07 -0.36
N TYR A 108 -2.57 15.72 -0.24
CA TYR A 108 -2.08 14.39 -0.57
C TYR A 108 -2.51 13.38 0.49
N LYS A 109 -2.71 12.14 0.07
CA LYS A 109 -3.09 11.04 0.97
C LYS A 109 -2.46 9.76 0.47
N LEU A 110 -1.62 9.13 1.28
CA LEU A 110 -1.17 7.78 0.98
C LEU A 110 -2.27 6.81 1.37
N VAL A 111 -2.66 5.95 0.44
CA VAL A 111 -3.57 4.84 0.70
C VAL A 111 -2.81 3.53 0.54
N VAL A 112 -2.92 2.67 1.55
CA VAL A 112 -2.43 1.29 1.53
C VAL A 112 -3.65 0.39 1.71
N ASP A 113 -4.04 -0.29 0.63
CA ASP A 113 -5.10 -1.29 0.66
C ASP A 113 -4.46 -2.66 0.91
N VAL A 114 -4.87 -3.29 2.02
CA VAL A 114 -4.45 -4.62 2.45
C VAL A 114 -5.54 -5.61 2.08
N LEU A 115 -5.17 -6.65 1.35
CA LEU A 115 -6.09 -7.70 0.92
C LEU A 115 -6.49 -8.63 2.06
N ASP A 116 -5.50 -9.09 2.82
CA ASP A 116 -5.67 -9.94 4.00
C ASP A 116 -4.42 -9.83 4.90
N ALA A 117 -4.53 -10.30 6.14
CA ALA A 117 -3.41 -10.34 7.08
C ALA A 117 -3.41 -11.63 7.91
N HIS A 118 -2.33 -11.90 8.63
CA HIS A 118 -2.26 -13.12 9.41
C HIS A 118 -3.38 -13.22 10.48
N SER A 119 -4.04 -14.37 10.52
CA SER A 119 -5.29 -14.58 11.28
C SER A 119 -5.13 -14.59 12.80
N LYS A 120 -3.98 -15.04 13.31
CA LYS A 120 -3.73 -15.21 14.75
C LYS A 120 -2.82 -14.13 15.34
N ASN A 121 -1.89 -13.65 14.54
CA ASN A 121 -0.85 -12.71 14.93
C ASN A 121 -0.83 -11.52 13.96
N PRO A 122 -1.84 -10.63 14.03
CA PRO A 122 -1.99 -9.53 13.08
C PRO A 122 -0.81 -8.57 13.15
N PRO A 123 -0.38 -8.00 12.01
CA PRO A 123 0.76 -7.10 11.96
C PRO A 123 0.50 -5.73 12.60
N LEU A 124 1.54 -5.22 13.27
CA LEU A 124 1.75 -3.79 13.50
C LEU A 124 2.53 -3.22 12.30
N LEU A 125 1.81 -2.58 11.38
CA LEU A 125 2.40 -1.93 10.22
C LEU A 125 2.92 -0.55 10.61
N LYS A 126 4.21 -0.32 10.34
CA LYS A 126 4.86 0.99 10.36
C LYS A 126 4.98 1.51 8.92
N ILE A 127 4.48 2.71 8.70
CA ILE A 127 4.58 3.44 7.44
C ILE A 127 5.42 4.69 7.70
N THR A 128 6.46 4.93 6.90
CA THR A 128 7.28 6.14 7.01
C THR A 128 7.25 6.91 5.71
N VAL A 129 6.82 8.18 5.72
CA VAL A 129 6.79 9.04 4.54
C VAL A 129 7.68 10.24 4.77
N ASN A 130 8.74 10.39 3.97
CA ASN A 130 9.75 11.45 4.13
C ASN A 130 10.28 11.61 5.57
N GLY A 131 10.39 10.50 6.32
CA GLY A 131 10.83 10.49 7.72
C GLY A 131 9.72 10.60 8.76
N HIS A 132 8.49 10.94 8.37
CA HIS A 132 7.33 10.98 9.26
C HIS A 132 6.76 9.58 9.46
N VAL A 133 6.59 9.17 10.72
CA VAL A 133 6.23 7.79 11.09
C VAL A 133 4.77 7.69 11.48
N TYR A 134 4.09 6.71 10.89
CA TYR A 134 2.73 6.29 11.20
C TYR A 134 2.74 4.80 11.57
N LYS A 135 1.89 4.41 12.50
CA LYS A 135 1.75 3.01 12.94
C LYS A 135 0.29 2.65 13.06
N THR A 136 -0.07 1.45 12.63
CA THR A 136 -1.42 0.93 12.79
C THR A 136 -1.39 -0.59 12.95
N VAL A 137 -2.25 -1.11 13.83
CA VAL A 137 -2.46 -2.56 13.97
C VAL A 137 -3.53 -2.97 12.97
N LEU A 138 -3.24 -3.98 12.16
CA LEU A 138 -4.21 -4.47 11.19
C LEU A 138 -5.27 -5.36 11.85
N PRO A 139 -6.50 -5.40 11.31
CA PRO A 139 -7.46 -6.40 11.73
C PRO A 139 -6.92 -7.81 11.45
N LYS A 140 -7.42 -8.79 12.20
CA LYS A 140 -7.14 -10.21 11.93
C LYS A 140 -7.72 -10.59 10.58
N GLY A 141 -6.90 -11.19 9.72
CA GLY A 141 -7.38 -11.84 8.52
C GLY A 141 -8.02 -13.19 8.81
N LYS A 142 -8.20 -14.00 7.77
CA LYS A 142 -8.98 -15.23 7.86
C LYS A 142 -8.13 -16.48 8.02
N SER A 143 -7.18 -16.71 7.13
CA SER A 143 -6.34 -17.91 7.14
C SER A 143 -5.11 -17.76 6.25
N ASP A 144 -4.16 -18.68 6.38
CA ASP A 144 -2.97 -18.72 5.53
C ASP A 144 -3.27 -19.12 4.08
N ALA A 145 -4.50 -19.56 3.76
CA ALA A 145 -4.87 -19.94 2.39
C ALA A 145 -4.75 -18.76 1.40
N SER A 146 -4.90 -17.53 1.88
CA SER A 146 -4.73 -16.31 1.07
C SER A 146 -3.27 -16.10 0.64
N LEU A 147 -2.28 -16.62 1.37
CA LEU A 147 -0.88 -16.60 0.94
C LEU A 147 -0.64 -17.40 -0.34
N THR A 148 -1.52 -18.35 -0.67
CA THR A 148 -1.41 -19.22 -1.86
C THR A 148 -2.52 -18.96 -2.88
N GLY A 149 -3.19 -17.81 -2.81
CA GLY A 149 -4.15 -17.37 -3.81
C GLY A 149 -5.62 -17.73 -3.55
N ASP A 150 -5.95 -18.35 -2.40
CA ASP A 150 -7.36 -18.53 -2.01
C ASP A 150 -7.89 -17.28 -1.32
N TYR A 151 -8.50 -16.40 -2.11
CA TYR A 151 -9.12 -15.16 -1.64
C TYR A 151 -10.63 -15.30 -1.34
N SER A 152 -11.16 -16.52 -1.25
CA SER A 152 -12.59 -16.75 -1.02
C SER A 152 -13.05 -16.26 0.37
N GLN A 153 -12.13 -16.23 1.34
CA GLN A 153 -12.34 -15.74 2.70
C GLN A 153 -11.17 -14.83 3.07
N ILE A 154 -11.40 -13.52 3.05
CA ILE A 154 -10.40 -12.49 3.36
C ILE A 154 -10.98 -11.40 4.26
N THR A 155 -10.11 -10.64 4.94
CA THR A 155 -10.49 -9.40 5.64
C THR A 155 -9.76 -8.19 5.02
N PRO A 156 -10.31 -7.58 3.96
CA PRO A 156 -9.71 -6.38 3.38
C PRO A 156 -9.72 -5.20 4.35
N ASN A 157 -8.67 -4.39 4.30
CA ASN A 157 -8.53 -3.21 5.15
C ASN A 157 -7.82 -2.06 4.42
N THR A 158 -8.46 -0.89 4.38
CA THR A 158 -7.88 0.33 3.80
C THR A 158 -7.25 1.18 4.90
N ILE A 159 -5.98 1.54 4.72
CA ILE A 159 -5.27 2.49 5.59
C ILE A 159 -5.11 3.77 4.80
N GLU A 160 -5.61 4.88 5.34
CA GLU A 160 -5.47 6.19 4.73
C GLU A 160 -4.66 7.11 5.63
N ILE A 161 -3.57 7.65 5.11
CA ILE A 161 -2.71 8.59 5.82
C ILE A 161 -2.77 9.92 5.10
N PRO A 162 -3.43 10.94 5.66
CA PRO A 162 -3.29 12.32 5.20
C PRO A 162 -1.81 12.70 5.25
N LEU A 163 -1.29 13.13 4.11
CA LEU A 163 0.07 13.61 3.94
C LEU A 163 -0.04 15.08 3.63
N ASP A 164 -0.07 15.89 4.69
CA ASP A 164 -0.17 17.35 4.59
C ASP A 164 1.09 17.92 3.91
N ASP A 165 1.80 18.85 4.55
CA ASP A 165 3.04 19.48 4.05
C ASP A 165 4.26 18.54 3.95
N ILE A 166 4.05 17.24 4.10
CA ILE A 166 5.08 16.19 4.08
C ILE A 166 5.56 15.93 2.65
N ILE A 167 4.68 16.03 1.65
CA ILE A 167 5.05 15.80 0.25
C ILE A 167 5.72 17.06 -0.32
N LYS A 168 6.94 16.88 -0.85
CA LYS A 168 7.77 17.97 -1.36
C LYS A 168 8.06 17.83 -2.84
N THR A 169 8.33 18.96 -3.49
CA THR A 169 8.86 18.95 -4.86
C THR A 169 10.22 18.24 -4.89
N GLY A 170 10.47 17.46 -5.94
CA GLY A 170 11.64 16.58 -6.02
C GLY A 170 11.37 15.19 -5.46
N SER A 171 12.39 14.58 -4.85
CA SER A 171 12.34 13.18 -4.41
C SER A 171 11.62 13.01 -3.08
N ASN A 172 10.77 11.99 -3.01
CA ASN A 172 9.98 11.60 -1.84
C ASN A 172 10.11 10.09 -1.62
N THR A 173 10.00 9.65 -0.37
CA THR A 173 10.09 8.24 -0.01
C THR A 173 8.91 7.79 0.82
N VAL A 174 8.47 6.55 0.58
CA VAL A 174 7.54 5.80 1.44
C VAL A 174 8.24 4.50 1.82
N GLN A 175 8.22 4.14 3.10
CA GLN A 175 8.71 2.86 3.60
C GLN A 175 7.57 2.12 4.30
N LEU A 176 7.37 0.85 3.94
CA LEU A 176 6.42 -0.06 4.59
C LEU A 176 7.19 -1.15 5.34
N LYS A 177 6.83 -1.38 6.60
CA LYS A 177 7.54 -2.30 7.48
C LYS A 177 6.61 -2.89 8.54
N VAL A 178 6.52 -4.21 8.64
CA VAL A 178 5.84 -4.86 9.76
C VAL A 178 6.84 -4.98 10.91
N ILE A 179 6.57 -4.29 12.02
CA ILE A 179 7.49 -4.20 13.17
C ILE A 179 7.11 -5.14 14.32
N GLU A 180 5.92 -5.71 14.28
CA GLU A 180 5.42 -6.74 15.20
C GLU A 180 4.38 -7.58 14.46
N GLY A 181 4.25 -8.86 14.82
CA GLY A 181 3.27 -9.75 14.23
C GLY A 181 3.81 -10.54 13.03
N SER A 182 2.89 -11.00 12.19
CA SER A 182 3.16 -11.79 10.98
C SER A 182 2.68 -11.02 9.74
N TRP A 183 2.59 -11.69 8.61
CA TRP A 183 2.47 -11.10 7.28
C TRP A 183 1.17 -10.29 7.05
N LEU A 184 1.24 -9.42 6.04
CA LEU A 184 0.08 -8.86 5.33
C LEU A 184 0.22 -9.10 3.81
N ILE A 185 -0.91 -9.11 3.11
CA ILE A 185 -1.00 -9.18 1.65
C ILE A 185 -1.49 -7.83 1.13
N LEU A 186 -0.80 -7.26 0.15
CA LEU A 186 -1.17 -5.98 -0.47
C LEU A 186 -2.18 -6.20 -1.59
N ASP A 187 -3.13 -5.28 -1.71
CA ASP A 187 -4.03 -5.14 -2.87
C ASP A 187 -3.53 -3.99 -3.76
N ASP A 188 -3.34 -2.81 -3.16
CA ASP A 188 -2.66 -1.70 -3.82
C ASP A 188 -2.04 -0.68 -2.85
N VAL A 189 -1.10 0.09 -3.37
CA VAL A 189 -0.52 1.27 -2.69
C VAL A 189 -0.57 2.44 -3.64
N ARG A 190 -1.16 3.56 -3.22
CA ARG A 190 -1.34 4.74 -4.08
C ARG A 190 -1.23 6.05 -3.34
N LEU A 191 -0.86 7.09 -4.07
CA LEU A 191 -0.86 8.50 -3.64
C LEU A 191 -1.86 9.31 -4.45
#